data_AF-A0A150GA16-F1
#
_entry.id   AF-A0A150GA16-F1
#
_cell.length_a   1.000
_cell.length_b   1.000
_cell.length_c   1.000
_cell.angle_alpha   90.00
_cell.angle_beta   90.00
_cell.angle_gamma   90.00
#
_symmetry.space_group_name_H-M   'P 1'
#
loop_
_entity.id
_entity.type
_entity.pdbx_description
1 polymer ?
#
loop_
_entity_poly.entity_id
_entity_poly.type
_entity_poly.pdbx_seq_one_letter_code
_entity_poly.pdbx_strand_id
1 'polypeptide(L)'
;MKLKLGPEPPDSYLAKELEDRVLVSVQRYGMCKDMRHSEQLWFGLAHIGYDWDKDVLQILIRSTAQEMGSWEELKCLAQTSQAMVFLTARRGITLSEVQRGQIAAAVLAAILSADDDILALAADSLTLAAVKMGLPLSPEAVKRLHDCLATMPLRQGRRRITTTLANALYDIVRLGYQPTPAEAQQWQARFVDGLPTEGSANIRDATSWMLMALSSCRNYMPPPEVKAQLAALAEALPPNCDMGVATRTLAACKRWGVSLKPDVAQRLQRRQGKRGAAHVAR
;
A
#
# COMPACT_ATOMS: atom_id res chain seq x y z
N MET A 1 40.74 -3.65 -9.02
CA MET A 1 40.58 -2.21 -9.26
C MET A 1 40.06 -1.57 -7.97
N LYS A 2 40.92 -0.91 -7.18
CA LYS A 2 40.54 -0.28 -5.90
C LYS A 2 40.04 1.14 -6.17
N LEU A 3 38.77 1.42 -5.87
CA LEU A 3 38.21 2.77 -5.88
C LEU A 3 38.89 3.60 -4.80
N LYS A 4 39.69 4.60 -5.19
CA LYS A 4 40.13 5.66 -4.28
C LYS A 4 38.94 6.61 -4.09
N LEU A 5 38.37 6.60 -2.89
CA LEU A 5 37.39 7.60 -2.47
C LEU A 5 38.16 8.88 -2.12
N GLY A 6 37.84 9.98 -2.82
CA GLY A 6 38.35 11.31 -2.52
C GLY A 6 37.79 11.87 -1.20
N PRO A 7 38.21 13.08 -0.78
CA PRO A 7 37.70 13.70 0.43
C PRO A 7 36.18 13.90 0.35
N GLU A 8 35.46 13.47 1.39
CA GLU A 8 34.00 13.51 1.50
C GLU A 8 33.49 14.96 1.36
N PRO A 9 32.63 15.26 0.38
CA PRO A 9 32.03 16.57 0.25
C PRO A 9 30.75 16.66 1.10
N PRO A 10 30.37 17.87 1.56
CA PRO A 10 29.24 18.07 2.45
C PRO A 10 27.94 17.57 1.80
N ASP A 11 27.13 16.85 2.58
CA ASP A 11 25.98 15.98 2.26
C ASP A 11 25.12 16.31 1.02
N SER A 12 24.98 17.58 0.62
CA SER A 12 24.26 17.98 -0.59
C SER A 12 24.98 17.63 -1.90
N TYR A 13 26.31 17.51 -1.89
CA TYR A 13 27.11 17.22 -3.09
C TYR A 13 27.09 15.73 -3.44
N LEU A 14 27.13 14.84 -2.43
CA LEU A 14 27.14 13.39 -2.67
C LEU A 14 25.83 12.91 -3.30
N ALA A 15 24.69 13.40 -2.82
CA ALA A 15 23.39 13.00 -3.35
C ALA A 15 23.20 13.48 -4.80
N LYS A 16 23.59 14.71 -5.12
CA LYS A 16 23.59 15.22 -6.49
C LYS A 16 24.58 14.47 -7.39
N GLU A 17 25.78 14.16 -6.89
CA GLU A 17 26.74 13.35 -7.63
C GLU A 17 26.21 11.93 -7.89
N LEU A 18 25.49 11.34 -6.93
CA LEU A 18 24.80 10.06 -7.12
C LEU A 18 23.69 10.17 -8.16
N GLU A 19 22.87 11.23 -8.13
CA GLU A 19 21.87 11.49 -9.17
C GLU A 19 22.48 11.58 -10.56
N ASP A 20 23.52 12.40 -10.71
CA ASP A 20 24.21 12.61 -11.99
C ASP A 20 24.80 11.29 -12.50
N ARG A 21 25.44 10.51 -11.62
CA ARG A 21 26.02 9.20 -11.98
C ARG A 21 24.95 8.18 -12.36
N VAL A 22 23.85 8.11 -11.60
CA VAL A 22 22.71 7.23 -11.89
C VAL A 22 22.09 7.62 -13.23
N LEU A 23 21.88 8.92 -13.46
CA LEU A 23 21.30 9.43 -14.69
C LEU A 23 22.16 9.10 -15.91
N VAL A 24 23.47 9.37 -15.84
CA VAL A 24 24.42 9.03 -16.91
C VAL A 24 24.43 7.52 -17.17
N SER A 25 24.41 6.70 -16.11
CA SER A 25 24.35 5.24 -16.24
C SER A 25 23.08 4.79 -16.96
N VAL A 26 21.92 5.30 -16.54
CA VAL A 26 20.61 4.91 -17.11
C VAL A 26 20.43 5.39 -18.54
N GLN A 27 20.87 6.61 -18.86
CA GLN A 27 20.81 7.14 -20.21
C GLN A 27 21.72 6.37 -21.18
N ARG A 28 22.87 5.87 -20.70
CA ARG A 28 23.85 5.19 -21.55
C ARG A 28 23.61 3.69 -21.68
N TYR A 29 23.10 3.05 -20.64
CA TYR A 29 23.05 1.59 -20.54
C TYR A 29 21.66 1.02 -20.23
N GLY A 30 20.64 1.86 -20.03
CA GLY A 30 19.36 1.45 -19.47
C GLY A 30 19.43 1.23 -17.96
N MET A 31 18.37 0.67 -17.38
CA MET A 31 18.40 0.23 -15.98
C MET A 31 19.44 -0.88 -15.79
N CYS A 32 19.71 -1.22 -14.53
CA CYS A 32 20.72 -2.21 -14.22
C CYS A 32 20.38 -3.57 -14.89
N LYS A 33 21.37 -4.16 -15.57
CA LYS A 33 21.24 -5.50 -16.21
C LYS A 33 20.71 -6.57 -15.25
N ASP A 34 21.06 -6.45 -13.97
CA ASP A 34 20.51 -7.27 -12.90
C ASP A 34 19.36 -6.50 -12.23
N MET A 35 18.15 -7.04 -12.32
CA MET A 35 16.93 -6.46 -11.75
C MET A 35 17.02 -6.22 -10.23
N ARG A 36 17.88 -6.97 -9.52
CA ARG A 36 18.10 -6.79 -8.07
C ARG A 36 18.82 -5.49 -7.76
N HIS A 37 19.69 -5.01 -8.65
CA HIS A 37 20.32 -3.70 -8.48
C HIS A 37 19.30 -2.56 -8.71
N SER A 38 18.39 -2.74 -9.67
CA SER A 38 17.28 -1.81 -9.90
C SER A 38 16.34 -1.76 -8.69
N GLU A 39 16.01 -2.92 -8.11
CA GLU A 39 15.24 -3.03 -6.87
C GLU A 39 15.91 -2.28 -5.70
N GLN A 40 17.21 -2.51 -5.48
CA GLN A 40 17.97 -1.83 -4.43
C GLN A 40 18.05 -0.31 -4.64
N LEU A 41 18.23 0.15 -5.88
CA LEU A 41 18.19 1.56 -6.22
C LEU A 41 16.84 2.17 -5.82
N TRP A 42 15.74 1.57 -6.25
CA TRP A 42 14.40 2.03 -5.91
C TRP A 42 14.12 2.02 -4.41
N PHE A 43 14.56 0.96 -3.71
CA PHE A 43 14.49 0.89 -2.26
C PHE A 43 15.23 2.07 -1.60
N GLY A 44 16.46 2.35 -2.02
CA GLY A 44 17.26 3.48 -1.52
C GLY A 44 16.58 4.83 -1.78
N LEU A 45 16.14 5.08 -3.02
CA LEU A 45 15.46 6.31 -3.40
C LEU A 45 14.21 6.57 -2.56
N ALA A 46 13.40 5.54 -2.29
CA ALA A 46 12.15 5.67 -1.55
C ALA A 46 12.34 5.89 -0.03
N HIS A 47 13.42 5.37 0.55
CA HIS A 47 13.63 5.40 2.01
C HIS A 47 14.59 6.50 2.47
N ILE A 48 15.37 7.09 1.57
CA ILE A 48 16.24 8.21 1.90
C ILE A 48 15.42 9.51 1.97
N GLY A 49 15.71 10.33 2.99
CA GLY A 49 15.03 11.59 3.26
C GLY A 49 15.29 12.70 2.22
N TYR A 50 16.22 12.47 1.29
CA TYR A 50 16.77 13.44 0.34
C TYR A 50 15.77 13.88 -0.73
N ASP A 51 15.80 15.17 -1.09
CA ASP A 51 14.95 15.78 -2.11
C ASP A 51 15.44 15.49 -3.52
N TRP A 52 15.21 14.26 -3.97
CA TRP A 52 15.61 13.81 -5.30
C TRP A 52 15.02 14.68 -6.42
N ASP A 53 15.85 15.00 -7.40
CA ASP A 53 15.46 15.77 -8.58
C ASP A 53 14.32 15.07 -9.35
N LYS A 54 13.26 15.83 -9.63
CA LYS A 54 12.03 15.27 -10.24
C LYS A 54 12.24 14.78 -11.67
N ASP A 55 13.12 15.44 -12.43
CA ASP A 55 13.38 15.06 -13.82
C ASP A 55 14.20 13.77 -13.87
N VAL A 56 15.18 13.63 -12.96
CA VAL A 56 15.90 12.37 -12.75
C VAL A 56 14.93 11.25 -12.40
N LEU A 57 14.02 11.46 -11.45
CA LEU A 57 13.01 10.46 -11.08
C LEU A 57 12.10 10.10 -12.25
N GLN A 58 11.65 11.06 -13.06
CA GLN A 58 10.82 10.80 -14.24
C GLN A 58 11.56 9.93 -15.26
N ILE A 59 12.85 10.17 -15.47
CA ILE A 59 13.68 9.36 -16.35
C ILE A 59 13.81 7.93 -15.81
N LEU A 60 14.08 7.77 -14.52
CA LEU A 60 14.16 6.46 -13.86
C LEU A 60 12.84 5.69 -13.95
N ILE A 61 11.71 6.34 -13.69
CA ILE A 61 10.37 5.74 -13.82
C ILE A 61 10.17 5.23 -15.24
N ARG A 62 10.47 6.06 -16.24
CA ARG A 62 10.31 5.70 -17.66
C ARG A 62 11.17 4.50 -18.03
N SER A 63 12.46 4.52 -17.70
CA SER A 63 13.38 3.42 -18.00
C SER A 63 12.99 2.14 -17.27
N THR A 64 12.59 2.25 -16.00
CA THR A 64 12.10 1.10 -15.20
C THR A 64 10.85 0.51 -15.84
N ALA A 65 9.85 1.32 -16.18
CA ALA A 65 8.61 0.84 -16.81
C ALA A 65 8.86 0.10 -18.14
N GLN A 66 9.81 0.57 -18.95
CA GLN A 66 10.18 -0.07 -20.21
C GLN A 66 10.83 -1.44 -20.03
N GLU A 67 11.60 -1.63 -18.96
CA GLU A 67 12.39 -2.85 -18.74
C GLU A 67 11.72 -3.87 -17.82
N MET A 68 10.78 -3.44 -16.98
CA MET A 68 10.09 -4.33 -16.01
C MET A 68 9.41 -5.54 -16.67
N GLY A 69 9.02 -5.45 -17.95
CA GLY A 69 8.40 -6.55 -18.66
C GLY A 69 9.31 -7.77 -18.88
N SER A 70 10.63 -7.61 -18.77
CA SER A 70 11.59 -8.72 -18.90
C SER A 70 12.12 -9.20 -17.55
N TRP A 71 11.57 -8.72 -16.43
CA TRP A 71 12.02 -9.13 -15.10
C TRP A 71 11.38 -10.45 -14.69
N GLU A 72 12.21 -11.44 -14.38
CA GLU A 72 11.75 -12.79 -14.03
C GLU A 72 11.44 -12.93 -12.54
N GLU A 73 12.03 -12.10 -11.68
CA GLU A 73 11.85 -12.20 -10.22
C GLU A 73 10.65 -11.36 -9.73
N LEU A 74 9.57 -12.05 -9.33
CA LEU A 74 8.37 -11.42 -8.75
C LEU A 74 8.70 -10.48 -7.57
N LYS A 75 9.65 -10.88 -6.73
CA LYS A 75 10.10 -10.09 -5.57
C LYS A 75 10.61 -8.71 -6.02
N CYS A 76 11.50 -8.67 -7.02
CA CYS A 76 12.08 -7.44 -7.52
C CYS A 76 11.01 -6.52 -8.10
N LEU A 77 10.06 -7.11 -8.84
CA LEU A 77 8.93 -6.41 -9.46
C LEU A 77 8.00 -5.80 -8.40
N ALA A 78 7.66 -6.57 -7.36
CA ALA A 78 6.80 -6.13 -6.27
C ALA A 78 7.44 -5.04 -5.40
N GLN A 79 8.70 -5.22 -4.99
CA GLN A 79 9.42 -4.25 -4.17
C GLN A 79 9.68 -2.94 -4.92
N THR A 80 10.07 -3.02 -6.19
CA THR A 80 10.25 -1.83 -7.03
C THR A 80 8.94 -1.07 -7.19
N SER A 81 7.85 -1.77 -7.50
CA SER A 81 6.52 -1.14 -7.64
C SER A 81 6.08 -0.45 -6.35
N GLN A 82 6.31 -1.08 -5.20
CA GLN A 82 6.00 -0.48 -3.89
C GLN A 82 6.88 0.73 -3.57
N ALA A 83 8.18 0.67 -3.88
CA ALA A 83 9.09 1.80 -3.71
C ALA A 83 8.68 2.99 -4.61
N MET A 84 8.29 2.72 -5.85
CA MET A 84 7.74 3.72 -6.77
C MET A 84 6.47 4.37 -6.21
N VAL A 85 5.55 3.61 -5.59
CA VAL A 85 4.37 4.18 -4.90
C VAL A 85 4.78 5.18 -3.84
N PHE A 86 5.70 4.81 -2.94
CA PHE A 86 6.08 5.69 -1.83
C PHE A 86 6.77 6.95 -2.34
N LEU A 87 7.69 6.82 -3.30
CA LEU A 87 8.43 7.95 -3.82
C LEU A 87 7.54 8.90 -4.63
N THR A 88 6.72 8.37 -5.54
CA THR A 88 5.82 9.18 -6.37
C THR A 88 4.80 9.93 -5.52
N ALA A 89 4.21 9.28 -4.52
CA ALA A 89 3.30 9.93 -3.58
C ALA A 89 3.98 11.04 -2.78
N ARG A 90 5.22 10.82 -2.32
CA ARG A 90 6.00 11.81 -1.56
C ARG A 90 6.40 13.01 -2.42
N ARG A 91 6.69 12.79 -3.71
CA ARG A 91 7.19 13.83 -4.64
C ARG A 91 6.10 14.48 -5.49
N GLY A 92 4.84 14.00 -5.36
CA GLY A 92 3.73 14.47 -6.19
C GLY A 92 3.91 14.14 -7.68
N ILE A 93 4.58 13.03 -7.99
CA ILE A 93 4.83 12.60 -9.37
C ILE A 93 3.63 11.78 -9.84
N THR A 94 3.08 12.14 -10.99
CA THR A 94 2.02 11.38 -11.66
C THR A 94 2.60 10.61 -12.82
N LEU A 95 2.27 9.33 -12.92
CA LEU A 95 2.67 8.48 -14.04
C LEU A 95 1.85 8.83 -15.29
N SER A 96 2.48 8.77 -16.46
CA SER A 96 1.78 8.80 -17.75
C SER A 96 0.98 7.52 -17.99
N GLU A 97 0.01 7.56 -18.91
CA GLU A 97 -0.76 6.37 -19.32
C GLU A 97 0.15 5.26 -19.87
N VAL A 98 1.17 5.63 -20.65
CA VAL A 98 2.14 4.67 -21.20
C VAL A 98 2.91 3.97 -20.09
N GLN A 99 3.45 4.72 -19.12
CA GLN A 99 4.16 4.14 -17.98
C GLN A 99 3.24 3.23 -17.15
N ARG A 100 1.99 3.65 -16.89
CA ARG A 100 1.01 2.80 -16.18
C ARG A 100 0.74 1.50 -16.96
N GLY A 101 0.54 1.58 -18.27
CA GLY A 101 0.28 0.42 -19.12
C GLY A 101 1.44 -0.57 -19.12
N GLN A 102 2.68 -0.09 -19.20
CA GLN A 102 3.88 -0.93 -19.17
C GLN A 102 4.07 -1.64 -17.82
N ILE A 103 3.95 -0.89 -16.71
CA ILE A 103 4.05 -1.46 -15.37
C ILE A 103 2.91 -2.46 -15.13
N ALA A 104 1.69 -2.13 -15.55
CA ALA A 104 0.53 -3.00 -15.43
C ALA A 104 0.71 -4.31 -16.21
N ALA A 105 1.24 -4.26 -17.43
CA ALA A 105 1.53 -5.45 -18.22
C ALA A 105 2.54 -6.37 -17.52
N ALA A 106 3.62 -5.81 -16.97
CA ALA A 106 4.62 -6.57 -16.22
C ALA A 106 4.03 -7.20 -14.94
N VAL A 107 3.28 -6.41 -14.16
CA VAL A 107 2.60 -6.87 -12.95
C VAL A 107 1.57 -7.95 -13.26
N LEU A 108 0.78 -7.78 -14.32
CA LEU A 108 -0.23 -8.74 -14.75
C LEU A 108 0.41 -10.08 -15.14
N ALA A 109 1.44 -10.04 -15.99
CA ALA A 109 2.17 -11.24 -16.39
C ALA A 109 2.70 -12.00 -15.17
N ALA A 110 3.32 -11.27 -14.23
CA ALA A 110 3.90 -11.85 -13.03
C ALA A 110 2.83 -12.44 -12.08
N ILE A 111 1.68 -11.80 -11.93
CA ILE A 111 0.54 -12.35 -11.16
C ILE A 111 0.04 -13.64 -11.80
N LEU A 112 -0.06 -13.70 -13.12
CA LEU A 112 -0.62 -14.86 -13.84
C LEU A 112 0.36 -16.04 -13.92
N SER A 113 1.67 -15.80 -13.87
CA SER A 113 2.68 -16.87 -13.99
C SER A 113 3.24 -17.36 -12.66
N ALA A 114 3.15 -16.57 -11.57
CA ALA A 114 3.74 -16.94 -10.29
C ALA A 114 3.09 -18.18 -9.66
N ASP A 115 3.86 -18.92 -8.88
CA ASP A 115 3.34 -19.90 -7.92
C ASP A 115 2.59 -19.19 -6.79
N ASP A 116 1.55 -19.82 -6.24
CA ASP A 116 0.66 -19.18 -5.26
C ASP A 116 1.36 -18.85 -3.92
N ASP A 117 2.33 -19.67 -3.48
CA ASP A 117 3.09 -19.39 -2.26
C ASP A 117 4.01 -18.18 -2.44
N ILE A 118 4.64 -18.08 -3.62
CA ILE A 118 5.49 -16.95 -3.98
C ILE A 118 4.65 -15.68 -4.17
N LEU A 119 3.49 -15.80 -4.84
CA LEU A 119 2.58 -14.71 -5.08
C LEU A 119 2.01 -14.14 -3.77
N ALA A 120 1.67 -15.01 -2.82
CA ALA A 120 1.22 -14.57 -1.50
C ALA A 120 2.21 -13.58 -0.89
N LEU A 121 3.52 -13.87 -0.89
CA LEU A 121 4.54 -12.99 -0.31
C LEU A 121 4.63 -11.60 -0.96
N ALA A 122 4.18 -11.46 -2.21
CA ALA A 122 4.19 -10.22 -2.99
C ALA A 122 2.83 -9.53 -3.11
N ALA A 123 1.74 -10.21 -2.77
CA ALA A 123 0.37 -9.79 -3.09
C ALA A 123 0.00 -8.41 -2.49
N ASP A 124 0.43 -8.13 -1.26
CA ASP A 124 0.27 -6.80 -0.62
C ASP A 124 0.90 -5.70 -1.48
N SER A 125 2.20 -5.81 -1.76
CA SER A 125 2.96 -4.81 -2.52
C SER A 125 2.39 -4.58 -3.92
N LEU A 126 1.96 -5.65 -4.60
CA LEU A 126 1.35 -5.57 -5.93
C LEU A 126 -0.05 -4.93 -5.89
N THR A 127 -0.86 -5.27 -4.89
CA THR A 127 -2.19 -4.68 -4.70
C THR A 127 -2.07 -3.18 -4.38
N LEU A 128 -1.15 -2.82 -3.48
CA LEU A 128 -0.85 -1.43 -3.15
C LEU A 128 -0.40 -0.65 -4.39
N ALA A 129 0.53 -1.23 -5.17
CA ALA A 129 1.00 -0.66 -6.44
C ALA A 129 -0.16 -0.40 -7.40
N ALA A 130 -1.00 -1.41 -7.63
CA ALA A 130 -2.14 -1.30 -8.53
C ALA A 130 -3.09 -0.18 -8.14
N VAL A 131 -3.46 -0.10 -6.86
CA VAL A 131 -4.38 0.93 -6.37
C VAL A 131 -3.77 2.33 -6.39
N LYS A 132 -2.53 2.49 -5.94
CA LYS A 132 -1.92 3.81 -5.74
C LYS A 132 -1.40 4.42 -7.03
N MET A 133 -0.95 3.59 -7.97
CA MET A 133 -0.51 4.04 -9.29
C MET A 133 -1.62 3.98 -10.34
N GLY A 134 -2.79 3.43 -10.00
CA GLY A 134 -3.91 3.28 -10.94
C GLY A 134 -3.60 2.31 -12.08
N LEU A 135 -2.94 1.19 -11.76
CA LEU A 135 -2.60 0.18 -12.76
C LEU A 135 -3.87 -0.59 -13.16
N PRO A 136 -4.18 -0.70 -14.46
CA PRO A 136 -5.29 -1.53 -14.92
C PRO A 136 -4.93 -3.02 -14.76
N LEU A 137 -5.61 -3.70 -13.84
CA LEU A 137 -5.53 -5.16 -13.68
C LEU A 137 -6.82 -5.82 -14.17
N SER A 138 -6.72 -7.03 -14.72
CA SER A 138 -7.91 -7.79 -15.10
C SER A 138 -8.65 -8.31 -13.85
N PRO A 139 -9.97 -8.56 -13.93
CA PRO A 139 -10.73 -9.13 -12.82
C PRO A 139 -10.14 -10.44 -12.29
N GLU A 140 -9.59 -11.29 -13.18
CA GLU A 140 -8.95 -12.56 -12.83
C GLU A 140 -7.69 -12.33 -12.00
N ALA A 141 -6.86 -11.36 -12.38
CA ALA A 141 -5.64 -11.03 -11.64
C ALA A 141 -5.95 -10.45 -10.25
N VAL A 142 -6.97 -9.59 -10.14
CA VAL A 142 -7.44 -9.08 -8.85
C VAL A 142 -8.00 -10.19 -7.97
N LYS A 143 -8.77 -11.13 -8.55
CA LYS A 143 -9.27 -12.30 -7.83
C LYS A 143 -8.12 -13.20 -7.35
N ARG A 144 -7.10 -13.42 -8.16
CA ARG A 144 -5.94 -14.23 -7.74
C ARG A 144 -5.19 -13.61 -6.57
N LEU A 145 -4.94 -12.29 -6.63
CA LEU A 145 -4.34 -11.55 -5.51
C LEU A 145 -5.19 -11.67 -4.24
N HIS A 146 -6.52 -11.55 -4.37
CA HIS A 146 -7.45 -11.78 -3.27
C HIS A 146 -7.30 -13.17 -2.67
N ASP A 147 -7.34 -14.23 -3.49
CA ASP A 147 -7.33 -15.61 -3.01
C ASP A 147 -6.01 -15.93 -2.27
N CYS A 148 -4.87 -15.41 -2.75
CA CYS A 148 -3.58 -15.48 -2.05
C CYS A 148 -3.59 -14.74 -0.69
N LEU A 149 -4.13 -13.51 -0.63
CA LEU A 149 -4.21 -12.73 0.60
C LEU A 149 -5.16 -13.36 1.62
N ALA A 150 -6.28 -13.91 1.15
CA ALA A 150 -7.31 -14.53 1.97
C ALA A 150 -6.82 -15.82 2.64
N THR A 151 -5.83 -16.50 2.05
CA THR A 151 -5.26 -17.75 2.54
C THR A 151 -3.95 -17.56 3.31
N MET A 152 -3.18 -16.49 3.04
CA MET A 152 -1.84 -16.23 3.60
C MET A 152 -1.71 -16.46 5.12
N PRO A 153 -0.86 -17.40 5.59
CA PRO A 153 -0.68 -17.71 7.01
C PRO A 153 -0.43 -16.49 7.91
N LEU A 154 -1.11 -16.42 9.05
CA LEU A 154 -0.97 -15.32 10.02
C LEU A 154 0.26 -15.46 10.96
N ARG A 155 1.22 -16.34 10.64
CA ARG A 155 2.31 -16.73 11.57
C ARG A 155 3.61 -15.94 11.38
N GLN A 156 3.95 -15.24 12.48
CA GLN A 156 5.25 -14.99 13.13
C GLN A 156 6.37 -14.24 12.37
N GLY A 157 6.65 -13.02 12.84
CA GLY A 157 7.92 -12.30 12.60
C GLY A 157 7.72 -10.87 12.09
N ARG A 158 6.66 -10.61 11.30
CA ARG A 158 6.35 -9.27 10.81
C ARG A 158 5.43 -8.54 11.78
N ARG A 159 5.95 -7.50 12.46
CA ARG A 159 5.11 -6.54 13.18
C ARG A 159 4.03 -6.03 12.20
N ARG A 160 2.75 -6.08 12.61
CA ARG A 160 1.58 -5.55 11.88
C ARG A 160 1.05 -6.35 10.68
N ILE A 161 1.32 -7.65 10.58
CA ILE A 161 0.80 -8.48 9.46
C ILE A 161 -0.72 -8.36 9.27
N THR A 162 -1.50 -8.32 10.36
CA THR A 162 -2.96 -8.17 10.30
C THR A 162 -3.40 -6.84 9.71
N THR A 163 -2.71 -5.73 10.07
CA THR A 163 -2.99 -4.40 9.50
C THR A 163 -2.70 -4.38 8.00
N THR A 164 -1.55 -4.93 7.60
CA THR A 164 -1.13 -4.99 6.20
C THR A 164 -2.11 -5.80 5.36
N LEU A 165 -2.49 -7.00 5.84
CA LEU A 165 -3.48 -7.84 5.18
C LEU A 165 -4.85 -7.15 5.09
N ALA A 166 -5.32 -6.53 6.17
CA ALA A 166 -6.59 -5.81 6.17
C ALA A 166 -6.60 -4.63 5.19
N ASN A 167 -5.49 -3.89 5.11
CA ASN A 167 -5.35 -2.83 4.12
C ASN A 167 -5.33 -3.40 2.69
N ALA A 168 -4.60 -4.48 2.45
CA ALA A 168 -4.54 -5.12 1.14
C ALA A 168 -5.93 -5.63 0.69
N LEU A 169 -6.70 -6.28 1.58
CA LEU A 169 -8.08 -6.70 1.29
C LEU A 169 -9.01 -5.51 1.01
N TYR A 170 -8.85 -4.40 1.72
CA TYR A 170 -9.57 -3.17 1.40
C TYR A 170 -9.18 -2.63 0.01
N ASP A 171 -7.89 -2.65 -0.32
CA ASP A 171 -7.39 -2.22 -1.63
C ASP A 171 -7.87 -3.14 -2.77
N ILE A 172 -8.00 -4.47 -2.53
CA ILE A 172 -8.67 -5.40 -3.45
C ILE A 172 -10.11 -4.95 -3.75
N VAL A 173 -10.87 -4.54 -2.73
CA VAL A 173 -12.23 -4.02 -2.93
C VAL A 173 -12.22 -2.74 -3.76
N ARG A 174 -11.19 -1.90 -3.60
CA ARG A 174 -11.02 -0.66 -4.39
C ARG A 174 -10.58 -0.91 -5.83
N LEU A 175 -9.94 -2.05 -6.11
CA LEU A 175 -9.67 -2.51 -7.48
C LEU A 175 -10.94 -3.05 -8.17
N GLY A 176 -12.06 -3.14 -7.46
CA GLY A 176 -13.36 -3.49 -8.02
C GLY A 176 -13.81 -4.92 -7.72
N TYR A 177 -12.99 -5.74 -7.07
CA TYR A 177 -13.42 -7.07 -6.63
C TYR A 177 -14.43 -6.95 -5.50
N GLN A 178 -15.52 -7.71 -5.59
CA GLN A 178 -16.53 -7.79 -4.54
C GLN A 178 -16.58 -9.25 -4.07
N PRO A 179 -16.11 -9.56 -2.85
CA PRO A 179 -16.16 -10.93 -2.36
C PRO A 179 -17.61 -11.40 -2.25
N THR A 180 -17.78 -12.71 -2.40
CA THR A 180 -19.04 -13.40 -2.09
C THR A 180 -19.36 -13.26 -0.60
N PRO A 181 -20.63 -13.46 -0.19
CA PRO A 181 -20.99 -13.46 1.23
C PRO A 181 -20.16 -14.47 2.05
N ALA A 182 -19.86 -15.64 1.49
CA ALA A 182 -19.06 -16.67 2.14
C ALA A 182 -17.59 -16.25 2.32
N GLU A 183 -16.96 -15.66 1.31
CA GLU A 183 -15.60 -15.12 1.42
C GLU A 183 -15.53 -14.00 2.47
N ALA A 184 -16.51 -13.08 2.48
CA ALA A 184 -16.57 -12.01 3.46
C ALA A 184 -16.78 -12.53 4.90
N GLN A 185 -17.59 -13.59 5.08
CA GLN A 185 -17.72 -14.28 6.35
C GLN A 185 -16.42 -14.95 6.79
N GLN A 186 -15.66 -15.55 5.87
CA GLN A 186 -14.33 -16.09 6.17
C GLN A 186 -13.36 -14.99 6.60
N TRP A 187 -13.38 -13.81 5.95
CA TRP A 187 -12.58 -12.68 6.40
C TRP A 187 -12.96 -12.26 7.83
N GLN A 188 -14.26 -12.16 8.14
CA GLN A 188 -14.71 -11.86 9.50
C GLN A 188 -14.20 -12.90 10.50
N ALA A 189 -14.44 -14.19 10.25
CA ALA A 189 -14.00 -15.27 11.13
C ALA A 189 -12.49 -15.27 11.38
N ARG A 190 -11.72 -15.01 10.32
CA ARG A 190 -10.25 -15.02 10.36
C ARG A 190 -9.66 -13.80 11.06
N PHE A 191 -10.25 -12.62 10.86
CA PHE A 191 -9.60 -11.35 11.19
C PHE A 191 -10.35 -10.48 12.19
N VAL A 192 -11.62 -10.77 12.51
CA VAL A 192 -12.44 -9.98 13.42
C VAL A 192 -12.75 -10.77 14.68
N ASP A 193 -13.21 -12.01 14.54
CA ASP A 193 -13.71 -12.83 15.65
C ASP A 193 -12.62 -13.13 16.71
N GLY A 194 -11.34 -13.10 16.32
CA GLY A 194 -10.20 -13.28 17.22
C GLY A 194 -9.56 -11.98 17.74
N LEU A 195 -10.04 -10.80 17.34
CA LEU A 195 -9.45 -9.52 17.78
C LEU A 195 -10.04 -9.08 19.11
N PRO A 196 -9.21 -8.70 20.10
CA PRO A 196 -9.73 -8.19 21.35
C PRO A 196 -10.42 -6.84 21.12
N THR A 197 -11.54 -6.64 21.81
CA THR A 197 -12.38 -5.43 21.77
C THR A 197 -11.67 -4.22 22.35
N GLU A 198 -10.77 -4.45 23.31
CA GLU A 198 -9.87 -3.47 23.89
C GLU A 198 -8.42 -3.84 23.59
N GLY A 199 -7.59 -2.86 23.28
CA GLY A 199 -6.21 -3.17 22.94
C GLY A 199 -5.34 -1.97 22.66
N SER A 200 -4.05 -2.28 22.48
CA SER A 200 -3.02 -1.32 22.10
C SER A 200 -3.42 -0.54 20.83
N ALA A 201 -2.74 0.59 20.58
CA ALA A 201 -2.94 1.37 19.36
C ALA A 201 -2.84 0.53 18.06
N ASN A 202 -1.95 -0.47 18.04
CA ASN A 202 -1.79 -1.37 16.89
C ASN A 202 -3.02 -2.27 16.66
N ILE A 203 -3.65 -2.76 17.74
CA ILE A 203 -4.84 -3.60 17.64
C ILE A 203 -5.99 -2.76 17.08
N ARG A 204 -6.24 -1.57 17.63
CA ARG A 204 -7.28 -0.66 17.13
C ARG A 204 -7.07 -0.27 15.66
N ASP A 205 -5.82 -0.07 15.26
CA ASP A 205 -5.47 0.19 13.86
C ASP A 205 -5.85 -1.00 12.96
N ALA A 206 -5.44 -2.21 13.30
CA ALA A 206 -5.81 -3.43 12.58
C ALA A 206 -7.34 -3.65 12.52
N THR A 207 -8.04 -3.54 13.65
CA THR A 207 -9.50 -3.66 13.73
C THR A 207 -10.19 -2.64 12.84
N SER A 208 -9.75 -1.38 12.86
CA SER A 208 -10.33 -0.33 12.02
C SER A 208 -10.17 -0.60 10.53
N TRP A 209 -9.05 -1.20 10.11
CA TRP A 209 -8.82 -1.58 8.72
C TRP A 209 -9.71 -2.74 8.30
N MET A 210 -9.83 -3.77 9.14
CA MET A 210 -10.65 -4.93 8.81
C MET A 210 -12.14 -4.58 8.72
N LEU A 211 -12.66 -3.79 9.68
CA LEU A 211 -14.03 -3.30 9.62
C LEU A 211 -14.26 -2.36 8.43
N MET A 212 -13.24 -1.60 8.02
CA MET A 212 -13.30 -0.80 6.79
C MET A 212 -13.33 -1.68 5.53
N ALA A 213 -12.52 -2.74 5.46
CA ALA A 213 -12.52 -3.70 4.36
C ALA A 213 -13.89 -4.36 4.22
N LEU A 214 -14.39 -4.98 5.30
CA LEU A 214 -15.70 -5.65 5.32
C LEU A 214 -16.85 -4.69 5.01
N SER A 215 -16.83 -3.48 5.55
CA SER A 215 -17.89 -2.50 5.26
C SER A 215 -17.88 -1.96 3.83
N SER A 216 -16.80 -2.21 3.08
CA SER A 216 -16.71 -1.88 1.66
C SER A 216 -17.30 -2.96 0.75
N CYS A 217 -17.52 -4.17 1.28
CA CYS A 217 -18.09 -5.28 0.54
C CYS A 217 -19.60 -5.11 0.40
N ARG A 218 -20.10 -4.93 -0.83
CA ARG A 218 -21.52 -4.65 -1.12
C ARG A 218 -22.44 -5.81 -0.71
N ASN A 219 -21.94 -7.03 -0.82
CA ASN A 219 -22.71 -8.26 -0.60
C ASN A 219 -22.63 -8.78 0.85
N TYR A 220 -21.97 -8.05 1.75
CA TYR A 220 -21.78 -8.48 3.13
C TYR A 220 -22.64 -7.64 4.08
N MET A 221 -23.54 -8.31 4.80
CA MET A 221 -24.29 -7.72 5.90
C MET A 221 -23.66 -8.17 7.23
N PRO A 222 -23.16 -7.24 8.05
CA PRO A 222 -22.52 -7.61 9.31
C PRO A 222 -23.56 -8.12 10.31
N PRO A 223 -23.23 -9.17 11.08
CA PRO A 223 -24.08 -9.61 12.17
C PRO A 223 -24.12 -8.55 13.30
N PRO A 224 -25.13 -8.59 14.20
CA PRO A 224 -25.29 -7.61 15.27
C PRO A 224 -24.04 -7.43 16.15
N GLU A 225 -23.31 -8.51 16.41
CA GLU A 225 -22.11 -8.55 17.23
C GLU A 225 -20.97 -7.73 16.62
N VAL A 226 -20.80 -7.82 15.29
CA VAL A 226 -19.79 -7.03 14.56
C VAL A 226 -20.16 -5.54 14.53
N LYS A 227 -21.46 -5.22 14.43
CA LYS A 227 -21.93 -3.83 14.56
C LYS A 227 -21.68 -3.28 15.97
N ALA A 228 -21.92 -4.10 17.01
CA ALA A 228 -21.64 -3.73 18.39
C ALA A 228 -20.14 -3.52 18.63
N GLN A 229 -19.28 -4.39 18.07
CA GLN A 229 -17.82 -4.23 18.12
C GLN A 229 -17.36 -2.93 17.43
N LEU A 230 -17.94 -2.57 16.29
CA LEU A 230 -17.64 -1.31 15.61
C LEU A 230 -18.08 -0.08 16.46
N ALA A 231 -19.25 -0.15 17.09
CA ALA A 231 -19.71 0.89 18.00
C ALA A 231 -18.76 1.03 19.21
N ALA A 232 -18.41 -0.09 19.85
CA ALA A 232 -17.48 -0.12 20.97
C ALA A 232 -16.11 0.46 20.60
N LEU A 233 -15.57 0.10 19.42
CA LEU A 233 -14.34 0.69 18.90
C LEU A 233 -14.46 2.22 18.80
N ALA A 234 -15.54 2.72 18.19
CA ALA A 234 -15.75 4.16 18.02
C ALA A 234 -15.80 4.92 19.35
N GLU A 235 -16.48 4.35 20.35
CA GLU A 235 -16.58 4.93 21.70
C GLU A 235 -15.22 4.94 22.42
N ALA A 236 -14.47 3.83 22.33
CA ALA A 236 -13.18 3.62 23.00
C ALA A 236 -11.99 4.37 22.36
N LEU A 237 -12.17 5.03 21.20
CA LEU A 237 -11.10 5.81 20.58
C LEU A 237 -10.79 7.07 21.40
N PRO A 238 -9.52 7.26 21.86
CA PRO A 238 -9.15 8.41 22.66
C PRO A 238 -9.17 9.70 21.83
N PRO A 239 -9.29 10.88 22.46
CA PRO A 239 -9.32 12.14 21.75
C PRO A 239 -8.10 12.40 20.85
N ASN A 240 -6.94 11.82 21.17
CA ASN A 240 -5.68 11.91 20.45
C ASN A 240 -5.36 10.67 19.58
N CYS A 241 -6.36 9.86 19.23
CA CYS A 241 -6.16 8.73 18.33
C CYS A 241 -5.63 9.16 16.95
N ASP A 242 -5.01 8.20 16.26
CA ASP A 242 -4.55 8.38 14.88
C ASP A 242 -5.73 8.77 13.96
N MET A 243 -5.48 9.72 13.06
CA MET A 243 -6.49 10.26 12.15
C MET A 243 -7.02 9.19 11.19
N GLY A 244 -6.16 8.28 10.73
CA GLY A 244 -6.53 7.18 9.84
C GLY A 244 -7.52 6.25 10.53
N VAL A 245 -7.27 5.90 11.80
CA VAL A 245 -8.17 5.06 12.60
C VAL A 245 -9.54 5.73 12.73
N ALA A 246 -9.59 6.99 13.16
CA ALA A 246 -10.85 7.73 13.31
C ALA A 246 -11.64 7.80 11.98
N THR A 247 -10.93 8.03 10.87
CA THR A 247 -11.54 8.15 9.54
C THR A 247 -12.17 6.85 9.07
N ARG A 248 -11.44 5.73 9.22
CA ARG A 248 -11.91 4.40 8.83
C ARG A 248 -13.08 3.94 9.69
N THR A 249 -12.99 4.10 11.00
CA THR A 249 -14.06 3.74 11.93
C THR A 249 -15.35 4.51 11.61
N LEU A 250 -15.26 5.83 11.39
CA LEU A 250 -16.43 6.63 11.05
C LEU A 250 -17.04 6.23 9.68
N ALA A 251 -16.19 5.95 8.69
CA ALA A 251 -16.65 5.49 7.38
C ALA A 251 -17.38 4.14 7.47
N ALA A 252 -16.84 3.18 8.22
CA ALA A 252 -17.49 1.91 8.47
C ALA A 252 -18.85 2.08 9.19
N CYS A 253 -18.92 2.96 10.21
CA CYS A 253 -20.17 3.23 10.93
C CYS A 253 -21.26 3.75 9.98
N LYS A 254 -20.90 4.69 9.09
CA LYS A 254 -21.83 5.26 8.10
C LYS A 254 -22.34 4.20 7.13
N ARG A 255 -21.47 3.31 6.64
CA ARG A 255 -21.85 2.29 5.64
C ARG A 255 -22.78 1.22 6.22
N TRP A 256 -22.62 0.88 7.49
CA TRP A 256 -23.45 -0.13 8.16
C TRP A 256 -24.62 0.42 8.98
N GLY A 257 -24.81 1.75 8.98
CA GLY A 257 -25.87 2.42 9.72
C GLY A 257 -25.70 2.30 11.24
N VAL A 258 -24.47 2.23 11.75
CA VAL A 258 -24.22 2.20 13.19
C VAL A 258 -24.41 3.59 13.76
N SER A 259 -25.38 3.72 14.66
CA SER A 259 -25.67 4.98 15.36
C SER A 259 -24.64 5.23 16.44
N LEU A 260 -24.00 6.40 16.38
CA LEU A 260 -23.01 6.84 17.37
C LEU A 260 -23.60 7.96 18.23
N LYS A 261 -23.16 8.05 19.49
CA LYS A 261 -23.48 9.20 20.35
C LYS A 261 -22.99 10.50 19.69
N PRO A 262 -23.73 11.62 19.79
CA PRO A 262 -23.41 12.86 19.08
C PRO A 262 -21.99 13.39 19.34
N ASP A 263 -21.53 13.29 20.58
CA ASP A 263 -20.19 13.69 21.04
C ASP A 263 -19.09 12.84 20.39
N VAL A 264 -19.28 11.52 20.31
CA VAL A 264 -18.38 10.57 19.64
C VAL A 264 -18.31 10.86 18.14
N ALA A 265 -19.46 11.03 17.49
CA ALA A 265 -19.52 11.35 16.06
C ALA A 265 -18.80 12.67 15.75
N GLN A 266 -19.06 13.72 16.52
CA GLN A 266 -18.42 15.02 16.36
C GLN A 266 -16.91 14.95 16.58
N ARG A 267 -16.45 14.19 17.59
CA ARG A 267 -15.02 13.96 17.87
C ARG A 267 -14.31 13.32 16.68
N LEU A 268 -14.89 12.26 16.11
CA LEU A 268 -14.31 11.56 14.96
C LEU A 268 -14.31 12.45 13.69
N GLN A 269 -15.36 13.25 13.47
CA GLN A 269 -15.44 14.19 12.35
C GLN A 269 -14.43 15.34 12.44
N ARG A 270 -14.26 15.96 13.62
CA ARG A 270 -13.28 17.04 13.83
C ARG A 270 -11.85 16.60 13.50
N ARG A 271 -11.53 15.32 13.66
CA ARG A 271 -10.23 14.75 13.26
C ARG A 271 -10.07 14.65 11.74
N GLN A 272 -11.13 14.39 10.98
CA GLN A 272 -11.11 14.41 9.51
C GLN A 272 -10.83 15.83 8.96
N GLY A 273 -11.44 16.85 9.56
CA GLY A 273 -11.33 18.25 9.09
C GLY A 273 -9.95 18.90 9.25
N LYS A 274 -9.11 18.41 10.17
CA LYS A 274 -7.77 19.00 10.44
C LYS A 274 -6.77 18.85 9.28
N ARG A 275 -7.03 18.00 8.27
CA ARG A 275 -6.19 17.89 7.07
C ARG A 275 -6.54 18.93 5.99
N GLY A 276 -7.77 19.42 5.94
CA GLY A 276 -8.17 20.48 5.01
C GLY A 276 -7.56 21.84 5.35
N ALA A 277 -7.45 22.17 6.64
CA ALA A 277 -6.84 23.41 7.09
C ALA A 277 -5.30 23.42 7.00
N ALA A 278 -4.65 22.26 7.11
CA ALA A 278 -3.19 22.15 7.02
C ALA A 278 -2.66 22.22 5.57
N HIS A 279 -3.52 22.14 4.55
CA HIS A 279 -3.13 22.26 3.13
C HIS A 279 -3.41 23.63 2.52
N VAL A 280 -4.12 24.51 3.25
CA VAL A 280 -4.36 25.92 2.86
C VAL A 280 -3.36 26.87 3.55
N ALA A 281 -2.57 26.35 4.49
CA ALA A 281 -1.52 27.09 5.17
C ALA A 281 -0.16 26.42 4.95
N ARG A 282 0.33 26.42 3.70
CA ARG A 282 1.75 26.30 3.32
C ARG A 282 1.93 26.61 1.85
#